data_AF-X5YZK6-F1
#
_entry.id   AF-X5YZK6-F1
#
_cell.length_a   1.000
_cell.length_b   1.000
_cell.length_c   1.000
_cell.angle_alpha   90.00
_cell.angle_beta   90.00
_cell.angle_gamma   90.00
#
_symmetry.space_group_name_H-M   'P 1'
#
loop_
_entity.id
_entity.type
_entity.pdbx_description
1 polymer ?
#
loop_
_entity_poly.entity_id
_entity_poly.type
_entity_poly.pdbx_seq_one_letter_code
_entity_poly.pdbx_strand_id
1 'polypeptide(L)'
;MVSKLHHVVEGWTGDVLVTTFPCNLVTEDAQHALQKIGFSGATFADAEVTTSEEFHEDQPGQELPPFVWLKVDGKAGRDDFGVAASYLLVISKRVLDLLESLGIPFAVVEPYEQ
;
A
#
# COMPACT_ATOMS: atom_id res chain seq x y z
N MET A 1 9.17 8.41 14.56
CA MET A 1 7.76 8.42 14.08
C MET A 1 7.69 9.35 12.89
N VAL A 2 7.19 8.87 11.75
CA VAL A 2 6.92 9.72 10.57
C VAL A 2 5.63 10.49 10.84
N SER A 3 5.65 11.82 10.70
CA SER A 3 4.49 12.69 10.96
C SER A 3 3.80 13.17 9.67
N LYS A 4 4.52 13.16 8.55
CA LYS A 4 4.04 13.50 7.22
C LYS A 4 4.71 12.58 6.20
N LEU A 5 3.91 11.95 5.34
CA LEU A 5 4.41 11.15 4.23
C LEU A 5 4.28 11.96 2.95
N HIS A 6 5.42 12.33 2.36
CA HIS A 6 5.48 12.87 1.01
C HIS A 6 6.21 11.84 0.14
N HIS A 7 5.51 11.28 -0.85
CA HIS A 7 6.05 10.30 -1.78
C HIS A 7 6.09 10.90 -3.18
N VAL A 8 7.26 10.86 -3.81
CA VAL A 8 7.46 11.28 -5.19
C VAL A 8 7.50 10.02 -6.04
N VAL A 9 6.55 9.88 -6.96
CA VAL A 9 6.46 8.75 -7.89
C VAL A 9 7.29 9.06 -9.13
N GLU A 10 8.28 8.22 -9.38
CA GLU A 10 9.12 8.27 -10.58
C GLU A 10 8.56 7.38 -11.71
N GLY A 11 7.81 6.34 -11.35
CA GLY A 11 7.16 5.44 -12.29
C GLY A 11 5.96 4.75 -11.66
N TRP A 12 4.86 4.63 -12.41
CA TRP A 12 3.67 3.91 -11.98
C TRP A 12 3.60 2.51 -12.56
N THR A 13 3.41 1.51 -11.70
CA THR A 13 3.28 0.09 -12.09
C THR A 13 1.82 -0.36 -12.21
N GLY A 14 0.88 0.40 -11.67
CA GLY A 14 -0.55 0.03 -11.65
C GLY A 14 -0.99 -0.76 -10.42
N ASP A 15 -0.09 -1.05 -9.47
CA ASP A 15 -0.44 -1.77 -8.24
C ASP A 15 -1.31 -0.90 -7.31
N VAL A 16 -2.39 -1.45 -6.73
CA VAL A 16 -3.19 -0.68 -5.77
C VAL A 16 -2.51 -0.48 -4.41
N LEU A 17 -1.37 -1.14 -4.18
CA LEU A 17 -0.55 -1.09 -2.99
C LEU A 17 0.90 -0.75 -3.38
N VAL A 18 1.45 0.29 -2.77
CA VAL A 18 2.84 0.72 -2.97
C VAL A 18 3.58 0.64 -1.65
N THR A 19 4.66 -0.11 -1.61
CA THR A 19 5.52 -0.22 -0.42
C THR A 19 6.73 0.71 -0.57
N THR A 20 6.85 1.71 0.28
CA THR A 20 7.98 2.67 0.30
C THR A 20 8.60 2.69 1.68
N PHE A 21 9.73 2.02 1.90
CA PHE A 21 10.28 1.81 3.25
C PHE A 21 10.37 3.12 4.07
N PRO A 22 9.78 3.20 5.29
CA PRO A 22 9.06 2.16 6.06
C PRO A 22 7.52 2.25 5.97
N CYS A 23 6.97 2.96 5.00
CA CYS A 23 5.55 3.25 4.81
C CYS A 23 4.91 2.44 3.68
N ASN A 24 3.59 2.36 3.69
CA ASN A 24 2.81 1.74 2.63
C ASN A 24 1.73 2.72 2.16
N LEU A 25 1.50 2.84 0.87
CA LEU A 25 0.41 3.62 0.29
C LEU A 25 -0.59 2.66 -0.34
N VAL A 26 -1.87 2.98 -0.29
CA VAL A 26 -2.89 2.30 -1.08
C VAL A 26 -3.72 3.33 -1.83
N THR A 27 -4.29 2.93 -2.96
CA THR A 27 -5.26 3.79 -3.66
C THR A 27 -6.51 4.01 -2.80
N GLU A 28 -7.20 5.13 -2.98
CA GLU A 28 -8.47 5.38 -2.27
C GLU A 28 -9.51 4.29 -2.54
N ASP A 29 -9.54 3.72 -3.74
CA ASP A 29 -10.42 2.61 -4.07
C ASP A 29 -10.11 1.36 -3.23
N ALA A 30 -8.82 1.05 -3.04
CA ALA A 30 -8.40 -0.03 -2.16
C ALA A 30 -8.70 0.27 -0.69
N GLN A 31 -8.52 1.51 -0.24
CA GLN A 31 -8.95 1.94 1.09
C GLN A 31 -10.44 1.69 1.31
N HIS A 32 -11.30 2.15 0.40
CA HIS A 32 -12.75 1.98 0.51
C HIS A 32 -13.14 0.50 0.53
N ALA A 33 -12.49 -0.33 -0.29
CA ALA A 33 -12.71 -1.76 -0.31
C ALA A 33 -12.29 -2.44 1.01
N LEU A 34 -11.13 -2.08 1.55
CA LEU A 34 -10.64 -2.56 2.84
C LEU A 34 -11.60 -2.18 3.97
N GLN A 35 -12.06 -0.93 4.00
CA GLN A 35 -13.03 -0.46 4.99
C GLN A 35 -14.36 -1.23 4.92
N LYS A 36 -14.83 -1.58 3.72
CA LYS A 36 -16.07 -2.36 3.53
C LYS A 36 -15.98 -3.78 4.09
N ILE A 37 -14.84 -4.45 3.94
CA ILE A 37 -14.68 -5.81 4.46
C ILE A 37 -14.42 -5.81 5.98
N GLY A 38 -14.01 -4.68 6.55
CA GLY A 38 -13.54 -4.54 7.93
C GLY A 38 -12.23 -5.29 8.15
N PHE A 39 -11.21 -4.64 8.73
CA PHE A 39 -9.90 -5.25 8.99
C PHE A 39 -9.31 -4.77 10.32
N SER A 40 -8.28 -5.47 10.81
CA SER A 40 -7.51 -5.05 11.99
C SER A 40 -6.04 -4.77 11.67
N GLY A 41 -5.37 -4.01 12.55
CA GLY A 41 -3.92 -3.84 12.50
C GLY A 41 -3.38 -2.80 11.53
N ALA A 42 -4.26 -1.96 10.97
CA ALA A 42 -3.83 -0.76 10.27
C ALA A 42 -4.86 0.36 10.38
N THR A 43 -4.40 1.58 10.08
CA THR A 43 -5.20 2.80 9.97
C THR A 43 -4.81 3.55 8.71
N PHE A 44 -5.64 4.53 8.32
CA PHE A 44 -5.35 5.39 7.18
C PHE A 44 -5.03 6.81 7.64
N ALA A 45 -4.12 7.47 6.93
CA ALA A 45 -3.81 8.88 7.11
C ALA A 45 -3.54 9.54 5.76
N ASP A 46 -3.55 10.87 5.74
CA ASP A 46 -3.25 11.64 4.54
C ASP A 46 -1.79 11.42 4.11
N ALA A 47 -1.60 11.22 2.81
CA ALA A 47 -0.30 11.20 2.15
C ALA A 47 -0.27 12.30 1.09
N GLU A 48 0.86 13.00 1.01
CA GLU A 48 1.14 13.86 -0.14
C GLU A 48 1.84 12.98 -1.19
N VAL A 49 1.20 12.78 -2.34
CA VAL A 49 1.79 12.03 -3.45
C VAL A 49 1.92 12.96 -4.64
N THR A 50 3.14 13.10 -5.13
CA THR A 50 3.48 13.94 -6.29
C THR A 50 4.25 13.12 -7.31
N THR A 51 4.29 13.58 -8.55
CA THR A 51 5.06 12.95 -9.64
C THR A 51 6.39 13.68 -9.84
N SER A 52 7.44 12.96 -10.26
CA SER A 52 8.71 13.58 -10.69
C SER A 52 8.62 14.07 -12.13
N GLU A 53 9.63 14.83 -12.58
CA GLU A 53 9.76 15.18 -14.01
C GLU A 53 9.95 13.92 -14.86
N GLU A 54 10.76 12.96 -14.40
CA GLU A 54 11.00 11.67 -15.06
C GLU A 54 9.70 10.89 -15.30
N PHE A 55 8.78 10.89 -14.33
CA PHE A 55 7.46 10.28 -14.50
C PHE A 55 6.69 10.85 -15.70
N HIS A 56 6.73 12.18 -15.86
CA HIS A 56 6.05 12.84 -16.98
C HIS A 56 6.73 12.59 -18.31
N GLU A 57 8.05 12.40 -18.33
CA GLU A 57 8.81 12.07 -19.53
C GLU A 57 8.58 10.62 -19.96
N ASP A 58 8.63 9.67 -19.02
CA ASP A 58 8.51 8.23 -19.29
C ASP A 58 7.07 7.76 -19.49
N GLN A 59 6.10 8.40 -18.80
CA GLN A 59 4.68 8.04 -18.85
C GLN A 59 3.80 9.27 -19.14
N PRO A 60 3.93 9.88 -20.33
CA PRO A 60 3.21 11.10 -20.67
C PRO A 60 1.70 10.87 -20.70
N GLY A 61 0.95 11.70 -19.97
CA GLY A 61 -0.51 11.63 -19.88
C GLY A 61 -1.05 10.56 -18.93
N GLN A 62 -0.18 9.83 -18.23
CA GLN A 62 -0.60 8.92 -17.16
C GLN A 62 -1.03 9.72 -15.93
N GLU A 63 -2.27 9.53 -15.49
CA GLU A 63 -2.76 10.07 -14.23
C GLU A 63 -2.57 9.04 -13.12
N LEU A 64 -2.12 9.51 -11.96
CA LEU A 64 -2.04 8.69 -10.76
C LEU A 64 -3.40 8.68 -10.04
N PRO A 65 -3.87 7.51 -9.57
CA PRO A 65 -5.00 7.47 -8.66
C PRO A 65 -4.64 8.22 -7.36
N PRO A 66 -5.63 8.73 -6.61
CA PRO A 66 -5.37 9.28 -5.29
C PRO A 66 -4.92 8.17 -4.34
N PHE A 67 -3.95 8.49 -3.49
CA PHE A 67 -3.37 7.58 -2.52
C PHE A 67 -3.57 8.05 -1.09
N VAL A 68 -3.68 7.08 -0.19
CA VAL A 68 -3.65 7.30 1.24
C VAL A 68 -2.53 6.49 1.89
N TRP A 69 -2.04 6.98 3.02
CA TRP A 69 -1.05 6.28 3.82
C TRP A 69 -1.73 5.15 4.61
N LEU A 70 -1.36 3.91 4.30
CA LEU A 70 -1.64 2.74 5.12
C LEU A 70 -0.62 2.65 6.27
N LYS A 71 -1.08 2.98 7.48
CA LYS A 71 -0.30 2.94 8.71
C LYS A 71 -0.55 1.64 9.45
N VAL A 72 0.41 0.74 9.36
CA VAL A 72 0.33 -0.57 10.00
C VAL A 72 0.80 -0.49 11.44
N ASP A 73 -0.05 -0.89 12.37
CA ASP A 73 0.20 -0.92 13.82
C ASP A 73 -0.18 -2.27 14.47
N GLY A 74 -0.68 -3.22 13.67
CA GLY A 74 -1.03 -4.56 14.12
C GLY A 74 0.13 -5.55 14.20
N LYS A 75 -0.18 -6.74 14.70
CA LYS A 75 0.78 -7.82 14.88
C LYS A 75 0.69 -8.83 13.74
N ALA A 76 1.81 -9.04 13.04
CA ALA A 76 1.95 -10.06 12.00
C ALA A 76 1.53 -11.45 12.52
N GLY A 77 0.76 -12.18 11.72
CA GLY A 77 0.23 -13.51 12.08
C GLY A 77 -0.93 -13.50 13.09
N ARG A 78 -1.38 -12.33 13.56
CA ARG A 78 -2.54 -12.18 14.44
C ARG A 78 -3.60 -11.25 13.85
N ASP A 79 -3.19 -10.07 13.45
CA ASP A 79 -4.06 -9.05 12.83
C ASP A 79 -4.07 -9.20 11.31
N ASP A 80 -5.04 -8.56 10.65
CA ASP A 80 -5.12 -8.55 9.18
C ASP A 80 -3.93 -7.83 8.54
N PHE A 81 -3.34 -6.87 9.25
CA PHE A 81 -2.12 -6.18 8.87
C PHE A 81 -1.11 -6.24 10.01
N GLY A 82 0.15 -6.45 9.67
CA GLY A 82 1.27 -6.37 10.59
C GLY A 82 2.59 -6.16 9.88
N VAL A 83 3.63 -5.88 10.67
CA VAL A 83 5.00 -5.74 10.17
C VAL A 83 5.85 -6.87 10.77
N ALA A 84 6.49 -7.66 9.92
CA ALA A 84 7.42 -8.70 10.34
C ALA A 84 8.72 -8.10 10.90
N ALA A 85 9.55 -8.91 11.59
CA ALA A 85 10.87 -8.48 12.06
C ALA A 85 11.80 -8.06 10.90
N SER A 86 11.56 -8.55 9.69
CA SER A 86 12.22 -8.16 8.44
C SER A 86 11.70 -6.83 7.86
N TYR A 87 10.80 -6.13 8.56
CA TYR A 87 10.09 -4.92 8.11
C TYR A 87 9.17 -5.12 6.90
N LEU A 88 8.93 -6.36 6.49
CA LEU A 88 7.99 -6.67 5.43
C LEU A 88 6.54 -6.55 5.93
N LEU A 89 5.68 -6.08 5.04
CA LEU A 89 4.25 -6.06 5.25
C LEU A 89 3.72 -7.50 5.27
N VAL A 90 3.00 -7.85 6.34
CA VAL A 90 2.29 -9.12 6.47
C VAL A 90 0.80 -8.83 6.46
N ILE A 91 0.07 -9.50 5.58
CA ILE A 91 -1.38 -9.37 5.46
C ILE A 91 -2.08 -10.73 5.58
N SER A 92 -3.32 -10.73 6.06
CA SER A 92 -4.14 -11.94 6.07
C SER A 92 -4.53 -12.36 4.64
N LYS A 93 -4.87 -13.64 4.45
CA LYS A 93 -5.28 -14.15 3.14
C LYS A 93 -6.49 -13.40 2.58
N ARG A 94 -7.46 -13.04 3.41
CA ARG A 94 -8.65 -12.28 3.00
C ARG A 94 -8.30 -10.88 2.47
N VAL A 95 -7.35 -10.20 3.10
CA VAL A 95 -6.84 -8.90 2.63
C VAL A 95 -6.09 -9.08 1.31
N LEU A 96 -5.24 -10.11 1.22
CA LEU A 96 -4.54 -10.43 -0.02
C LEU A 96 -5.52 -10.69 -1.17
N ASP A 97 -6.54 -11.53 -0.97
CA ASP A 97 -7.56 -11.83 -1.99
C ASP A 97 -8.26 -10.55 -2.50
N LEU A 98 -8.54 -9.61 -1.59
CA LEU A 98 -9.12 -8.32 -1.96
C LEU A 98 -8.16 -7.49 -2.81
N LEU A 99 -6.89 -7.36 -2.41
CA LEU A 99 -5.89 -6.59 -3.14
C LEU A 99 -5.58 -7.22 -4.50
N GLU A 100 -5.52 -8.55 -4.59
CA GLU A 100 -5.43 -9.30 -5.85
C GLU A 100 -6.60 -8.99 -6.78
N SER A 101 -7.83 -8.90 -6.25
CA SER A 101 -9.01 -8.55 -7.05
C SER A 101 -9.03 -7.11 -7.55
N LEU A 102 -8.33 -6.20 -6.86
CA LEU A 102 -8.23 -4.79 -7.21
C LEU A 102 -7.04 -4.48 -8.12
N GLY A 103 -6.02 -5.33 -8.10
CA GLY A 103 -4.86 -5.28 -8.99
C GLY A 103 -3.57 -4.99 -8.24
N ILE A 104 -2.78 -6.04 -8.01
CA ILE A 104 -1.37 -5.95 -7.58
C ILE A 104 -0.45 -6.72 -8.55
N PRO A 105 -0.51 -6.42 -9.87
CA PRO A 105 0.19 -7.18 -10.90
C PRO A 105 1.71 -7.31 -10.72
N PHE A 106 2.37 -6.39 -10.02
CA PHE A 106 3.83 -6.41 -9.81
C PHE A 106 4.23 -6.72 -8.36
N ALA A 107 3.27 -7.02 -7.48
CA ALA A 107 3.58 -7.40 -6.11
C ALA A 107 4.19 -8.81 -6.04
N VAL A 108 5.26 -8.93 -5.25
CA VAL A 108 5.84 -10.23 -4.90
C VAL A 108 5.26 -10.66 -3.55
N VAL A 109 4.59 -11.82 -3.55
CA VAL A 109 3.90 -12.36 -2.37
C VAL A 109 4.52 -13.69 -1.98
N GLU A 110 4.88 -13.82 -0.71
CA GLU A 110 5.44 -15.05 -0.13
C GLU A 110 4.64 -15.47 1.10
N PRO A 111 4.51 -16.78 1.38
CA PRO A 111 3.91 -17.25 2.63
C PRO A 111 4.67 -16.72 3.84
N TYR A 112 3.93 -16.24 4.85
CA TYR A 112 4.52 -15.82 6.12
C TYR A 112 4.70 -17.01 7.06
N GLU A 113 5.95 -17.38 7.35
CA GLU A 113 6.30 -18.36 8.38
C GLU A 113 6.67 -17.62 9.69
N GLN A 114 6.06 -18.04 10.80
CA GLN A 114 6.22 -17.43 12.14
C GLN A 114 7.45 -17.92 12.88
#